data_AF-A0A359FU12-F1
#
_entry.id   AF-A0A359FU12-F1
#
_cell.length_a   1.000
_cell.length_b   1.000
_cell.length_c   1.000
_cell.angle_alpha   90.00
_cell.angle_beta   90.00
_cell.angle_gamma   90.00
#
_symmetry.space_group_name_H-M   'P 1'
#
loop_
_entity.id
_entity.type
_entity.pdbx_description
1 polymer ?
#
loop_
_entity_poly.entity_id
_entity_poly.type
_entity_poly.pdbx_seq_one_letter_code
_entity_poly.pdbx_strand_id
1 'polypeptide(L)'
;STAFEKVSDDEYKLKGHLNIKGVSKEIKLDVEYGGVNKDPWGNQKAGFSFSGKINRKDWGLNWNAALETGGVLVSDEVRIYGEVQFVKQA
;
A
#
# COMPACT_ATOMS: atom_id res chain seq x y z
N SER A 1 7.47 -5.08 7.34
CA SER A 1 7.94 -5.16 5.95
C SER A 1 9.03 -6.21 5.85
N THR A 2 9.25 -6.76 4.66
CA THR A 2 10.31 -7.74 4.39
C THR A 2 11.49 -7.11 3.65
N ALA A 3 11.24 -6.09 2.82
CA ALA A 3 12.29 -5.30 2.17
C ALA A 3 11.80 -3.87 1.86
N PHE A 4 12.74 -2.93 1.81
CA PHE A 4 12.52 -1.57 1.30
C PHE A 4 13.68 -1.20 0.40
N GLU A 5 13.41 -1.15 -0.91
CA GLU A 5 14.43 -1.05 -1.96
C GLU A 5 14.29 0.30 -2.67
N LYS A 6 15.39 1.07 -2.73
CA LYS A 6 15.43 2.31 -3.51
C LYS A 6 15.39 1.98 -5.01
N VAL A 7 14.48 2.62 -5.75
CA VAL A 7 14.38 2.50 -7.21
C VAL A 7 15.11 3.67 -7.88
N SER A 8 14.75 4.89 -7.49
CA SER A 8 15.39 6.15 -7.88
C SER A 8 15.28 7.13 -6.71
N ASP A 9 15.59 8.42 -6.92
CA ASP A 9 15.72 9.45 -5.88
C ASP A 9 14.72 9.33 -4.73
N ASP A 10 13.46 9.63 -5.02
CA ASP A 10 12.36 9.63 -4.05
C ASP A 10 11.43 8.42 -4.22
N GLU A 11 11.76 7.48 -5.12
CA GLU A 11 10.95 6.29 -5.42
C GLU A 11 11.52 5.03 -4.80
N TYR A 12 10.65 4.27 -4.13
CA TYR A 12 11.00 3.05 -3.40
C TYR A 12 9.99 1.93 -3.65
N LYS A 13 10.45 0.69 -3.53
CA LYS A 13 9.59 -0.50 -3.50
C LYS A 13 9.57 -1.06 -2.09
N LEU A 14 8.38 -1.12 -1.51
CA LEU A 14 8.14 -1.75 -0.21
C LEU A 14 7.58 -3.15 -0.42
N LYS A 15 8.30 -4.17 0.05
CA LYS A 15 7.81 -5.55 0.13
C LYS A 15 7.34 -5.84 1.55
N GLY A 16 6.22 -6.54 1.68
CA GLY A 16 5.74 -6.96 3.00
C GLY A 16 4.55 -7.90 2.93
N HIS A 17 4.27 -8.56 4.05
CA HIS A 17 3.13 -9.45 4.16
C HIS A 17 1.85 -8.68 4.50
N LEU A 18 0.87 -8.77 3.62
CA LEU A 18 -0.49 -8.32 3.88
C LEU A 18 -1.32 -9.50 4.36
N ASN A 19 -1.85 -9.36 5.58
CA ASN A 19 -2.68 -10.36 6.24
C ASN A 19 -4.14 -9.93 6.18
N ILE A 20 -4.99 -10.73 5.54
CA ILE A 20 -6.44 -10.49 5.50
C ILE A 20 -7.12 -11.80 5.89
N LYS A 21 -7.95 -11.76 6.94
CA LYS A 21 -8.72 -12.91 7.44
C LYS A 21 -7.88 -14.18 7.63
N GLY A 22 -6.66 -14.05 8.19
CA GLY A 22 -5.77 -15.18 8.48
C GLY A 22 -4.98 -15.73 7.28
N VAL A 23 -5.18 -15.20 6.06
CA VAL A 23 -4.33 -15.50 4.91
C VAL A 23 -3.27 -14.43 4.78
N SER A 24 -1.99 -14.84 4.73
CA SER A 24 -0.83 -13.97 4.56
C SER A 24 -0.26 -14.12 3.16
N LYS A 25 -0.08 -13.01 2.44
CA LYS A 25 0.58 -12.97 1.14
C LYS A 25 1.57 -11.83 1.09
N GLU A 26 2.72 -12.06 0.47
CA GLU A 26 3.65 -10.97 0.18
C GLU A 26 3.09 -10.09 -0.93
N ILE A 27 3.09 -8.78 -0.69
CA ILE A 27 2.72 -7.75 -1.66
C ILE A 27 3.88 -6.80 -1.87
N LYS A 28 3.81 -6.05 -2.96
CA LYS A 28 4.74 -4.97 -3.27
C LYS A 28 3.96 -3.67 -3.42
N LEU A 29 4.43 -2.62 -2.78
CA LEU A 29 3.89 -1.27 -2.88
C LEU A 29 4.96 -0.35 -3.46
N ASP A 30 4.52 0.54 -4.35
CA ASP A 30 5.27 1.71 -4.78
C ASP A 30 5.18 2.77 -3.70
N VAL A 31 6.32 3.36 -3.33
CA VAL A 31 6.40 4.36 -2.26
C VAL A 31 7.17 5.57 -2.77
N GLU A 32 6.57 6.74 -2.63
CA GLU A 32 7.20 8.01 -2.90
C GLU A 32 7.56 8.69 -1.58
N TYR A 33 8.79 9.17 -1.47
CA TYR A 33 9.28 9.91 -0.32
C TYR A 33 8.99 11.40 -0.49
N GLY A 34 8.07 11.91 0.33
CA GLY A 34 7.65 13.32 0.32
C GLY A 34 8.61 14.28 1.06
N GLY A 35 9.80 13.81 1.44
CA GLY A 35 10.78 14.61 2.14
C GLY A 35 10.62 14.63 3.67
N VAL A 36 11.54 15.38 4.30
CA VAL A 36 11.60 15.56 5.75
C VAL A 36 11.60 17.04 6.09
N ASN A 37 10.71 17.45 6.99
CA ASN A 37 10.52 18.84 7.38
C ASN A 37 10.35 18.98 8.90
N LYS A 38 10.57 20.19 9.43
CA LYS A 38 10.21 20.52 10.81
C LYS A 38 8.79 21.04 10.86
N ASP A 39 8.01 20.56 11.81
CA ASP A 39 6.69 21.11 12.10
C ASP A 39 6.80 22.41 12.93
N PRO A 40 5.70 23.18 13.11
CA PRO A 40 5.69 24.40 13.91
C PRO A 40 6.09 24.23 15.37
N TRP A 41 6.10 23.00 15.88
CA TRP A 41 6.46 22.66 17.27
C TRP A 41 7.90 22.16 17.39
N GLY A 42 8.67 22.20 16.29
CA GLY A 42 10.08 21.80 16.25
C GLY A 42 10.33 20.31 16.04
N ASN A 43 9.28 19.49 15.88
CA ASN A 43 9.45 18.06 15.62
C ASN A 43 9.86 17.82 14.17
N GLN A 44 10.80 16.90 13.97
CA GLN A 44 11.17 16.46 12.63
C GLN A 44 10.16 15.41 12.15
N LYS A 45 9.58 15.62 10.96
CA LYS A 45 8.61 14.73 10.34
C LYS A 45 9.06 14.26 8.97
N ALA A 46 8.71 13.03 8.62
CA ALA A 46 8.92 12.42 7.31
C ALA A 46 7.58 12.05 6.68
N GLY A 47 7.36 12.44 5.42
CA GLY A 47 6.16 12.12 4.66
C GLY A 47 6.42 11.03 3.62
N PHE A 48 5.45 10.13 3.44
CA PHE A 48 5.49 9.12 2.38
C PHE A 48 4.10 8.93 1.80
N SER A 49 4.02 8.79 0.48
CA SER A 49 2.83 8.27 -0.20
C SER A 49 3.13 6.86 -0.69
N PHE A 50 2.11 6.00 -0.77
CA PHE A 50 2.28 4.68 -1.35
C PHE A 50 1.06 4.25 -2.14
N SER A 51 1.31 3.42 -3.15
CA SER A 51 0.28 2.83 -3.97
C SER A 51 0.58 1.37 -4.32
N GLY A 52 -0.46 0.63 -4.68
CA GLY A 52 -0.29 -0.74 -5.13
C GLY A 52 -1.59 -1.37 -5.56
N LYS A 53 -1.49 -2.61 -6.04
CA LYS A 53 -2.62 -3.39 -6.50
C LYS A 53 -2.52 -4.80 -5.95
N ILE A 54 -3.66 -5.35 -5.53
CA ILE A 54 -3.78 -6.73 -5.07
C ILE A 54 -4.97 -7.39 -5.75
N ASN A 55 -4.98 -8.73 -5.83
CA ASN A 55 -6.16 -9.47 -6.24
C ASN A 55 -6.87 -10.04 -5.00
N ARG A 56 -8.11 -9.64 -4.76
CA ARG A 56 -8.88 -10.07 -3.56
C ARG A 56 -9.03 -11.60 -3.46
N LYS A 57 -8.99 -12.31 -4.59
CA LYS A 57 -9.10 -13.77 -4.63
C LYS A 57 -7.90 -14.48 -3.99
N ASP A 58 -6.73 -13.84 -3.95
CA ASP A 58 -5.53 -14.39 -3.31
C ASP A 58 -5.69 -14.58 -1.78
N TRP A 59 -6.67 -13.87 -1.18
CA TRP A 59 -7.07 -14.00 0.22
C TRP A 59 -8.41 -14.74 0.39
N GLY A 60 -8.86 -15.47 -0.63
CA GLY A 60 -10.09 -16.27 -0.58
C GLY A 60 -11.39 -15.45 -0.67
N LEU A 61 -11.31 -14.14 -0.96
CA LEU A 61 -12.48 -13.30 -1.14
C LEU A 61 -13.03 -13.51 -2.56
N ASN A 62 -13.78 -14.60 -2.76
CA ASN A 62 -14.23 -15.04 -4.09
C ASN A 62 -15.67 -14.66 -4.44
N TRP A 63 -16.46 -14.11 -3.50
CA TRP A 63 -17.85 -13.74 -3.77
C TRP A 63 -17.95 -12.76 -4.94
N ASN A 64 -18.88 -13.00 -5.86
CA ASN A 64 -19.20 -12.08 -6.94
C ASN A 64 -20.60 -12.38 -7.48
N ALA A 65 -21.17 -11.43 -8.21
CA ALA A 65 -22.41 -11.62 -8.96
C ALA A 65 -22.16 -11.34 -10.45
N ALA A 66 -22.75 -12.14 -11.33
CA ALA A 66 -22.70 -11.88 -12.76
C ALA A 66 -23.65 -10.72 -13.12
N LEU A 67 -23.23 -9.85 -14.03
CA LEU A 67 -24.05 -8.74 -14.53
C LEU A 67 -24.76 -9.14 -15.83
N GLU A 68 -25.97 -8.62 -16.06
CA GLU A 68 -26.74 -8.85 -17.29
C GLU A 68 -26.00 -8.37 -18.54
N THR A 69 -25.18 -7.33 -18.40
CA THR A 69 -24.34 -6.75 -19.46
C THR A 69 -23.06 -7.55 -19.73
N GLY A 70 -22.88 -8.71 -19.08
CA GLY A 70 -21.61 -9.43 -19.06
C GLY A 70 -20.64 -8.87 -18.01
N GLY A 71 -19.70 -9.72 -17.59
CA GLY A 71 -18.74 -9.39 -16.53
C GLY A 71 -19.27 -9.67 -15.12
N VAL A 72 -18.66 -9.02 -14.12
CA VAL A 72 -18.90 -9.27 -12.69
C VAL A 72 -19.10 -7.98 -11.91
N LEU A 73 -19.92 -8.04 -10.86
CA LEU A 73 -20.31 -6.88 -10.03
C LEU A 73 -19.13 -6.26 -9.28
N VAL A 74 -18.20 -7.08 -8.80
CA VAL A 74 -17.07 -6.64 -7.97
C VAL A 74 -15.75 -6.98 -8.67
N SER A 75 -14.93 -5.96 -8.91
CA SER A 75 -13.56 -6.13 -9.45
C SER A 75 -12.73 -7.08 -8.60
N ASP A 76 -11.91 -7.90 -9.25
CA ASP A 76 -10.91 -8.73 -8.56
C ASP A 76 -9.70 -7.89 -8.13
N GLU A 77 -9.33 -6.89 -8.92
CA GLU A 77 -8.27 -5.92 -8.59
C GLU A 77 -8.77 -4.94 -7.53
N VAL A 78 -8.03 -4.84 -6.44
CA VAL A 78 -8.18 -3.82 -5.40
C VAL A 78 -6.95 -2.93 -5.45
N ARG A 79 -7.18 -1.62 -5.56
CA ARG A 79 -6.11 -0.63 -5.51
C ARG A 79 -5.96 -0.11 -4.09
N ILE A 80 -4.72 -0.06 -3.63
CA ILE A 80 -4.34 0.45 -2.32
C ILE A 80 -3.65 1.78 -2.55
N TYR A 81 -4.06 2.79 -1.80
CA TYR A 81 -3.41 4.10 -1.74
C TYR A 81 -3.37 4.56 -0.29
N GLY A 82 -2.28 5.19 0.10
CA GLY A 82 -2.16 5.76 1.44
C GLY A 82 -1.11 6.85 1.49
N GLU A 83 -1.33 7.78 2.39
CA GLU A 83 -0.38 8.84 2.74
C GLU A 83 -0.12 8.75 4.24
N VAL A 84 1.14 8.76 4.61
CA VAL A 84 1.58 8.60 6.00
C VAL A 84 2.62 9.62 6.36
N GLN A 85 2.58 10.06 7.61
CA GLN A 85 3.56 10.96 8.18
C GLN A 85 4.08 10.38 9.48
N PHE A 86 5.39 10.32 9.62
CA PHE A 86 6.07 9.84 10.82
C PHE A 86 6.77 11.00 11.53
N VAL A 87 6.77 10.96 12.85
CA VAL A 87 7.55 11.89 13.69
C VAL A 87 8.82 11.18 14.14
N LYS A 88 9.97 11.86 14.07
CA LYS A 88 11.23 11.33 14.57
C LYS A 88 11.11 11.09 16.08
N GLN A 89 11.34 9.85 16.50
CA GLN A 89 11.42 9.50 17.92
C GLN A 89 12.67 10.13 18.55
N ALA A 90 12.54 10.58 19.80
CA ALA A 90 13.61 11.18 20.59
C ALA A 90 14.74 10.20 20.88
#